data_AF-A0A9Q3JZ38-F1
#
_entry.id   AF-A0A9Q3JZ38-F1
#
_cell.length_a   1.000
_cell.length_b   1.000
_cell.length_c   1.000
_cell.angle_alpha   90.00
_cell.angle_beta   90.00
_cell.angle_gamma   90.00
#
_symmetry.space_group_name_H-M   'P 1'
#
loop_
_entity.id
_entity.type
_entity.pdbx_description
1 polymer ?
#
loop_
_entity_poly.entity_id
_entity_poly.type
_entity_poly.pdbx_seq_one_letter_code
_entity_poly.pdbx_strand_id
1 'polypeptide(L)'
;MEAQANTAEYKSVLKKVRQVNEAMPQDLNPPLEIPELSRDPYETPLSPNPPLFFETSKVAEERISMIVFGPSRWLSEGEINLLKNAILLRQKAIEFCEEERGLLKHSYGKPYKITAILHEPWQKKPIPIPK
;
A
#
# COMPACT_ATOMS: atom_id res chain seq x y z
N MET A 1 -24.77 -5.06 -23.21
CA MET A 1 -23.29 -4.96 -23.24
C MET A 1 -22.76 -6.34 -22.94
N GLU A 2 -22.39 -7.08 -23.98
CA GLU A 2 -21.86 -8.43 -23.84
C GLU A 2 -20.44 -8.37 -23.26
N ALA A 3 -20.18 -9.16 -22.22
CA ALA A 3 -18.85 -9.30 -21.65
C ALA A 3 -17.95 -10.01 -22.69
N GLN A 4 -16.99 -9.27 -23.26
CA GLN A 4 -15.90 -9.88 -24.01
C GLN A 4 -15.13 -10.81 -23.08
N ALA A 5 -15.26 -12.11 -23.31
CA ALA A 5 -14.42 -13.11 -22.68
C ALA A 5 -12.98 -12.84 -23.13
N ASN A 6 -12.13 -12.40 -22.20
CA ASN A 6 -10.69 -12.32 -22.43
C ASN A 6 -10.17 -13.74 -22.63
N THR A 7 -10.04 -14.18 -23.88
CA THR A 7 -9.31 -15.39 -24.25
C THR A 7 -7.83 -15.16 -23.97
N ALA A 8 -7.43 -15.29 -22.71
CA ALA A 8 -6.05 -15.12 -22.31
C ALA A 8 -5.22 -16.26 -22.93
N GLU A 9 -4.45 -15.96 -23.97
CA GLU A 9 -3.50 -16.92 -24.54
C GLU A 9 -2.55 -17.40 -23.44
N TYR A 10 -2.47 -18.73 -23.26
CA TYR A 10 -1.58 -19.32 -22.28
C TYR A 10 -0.14 -18.91 -22.55
N LYS A 11 0.57 -18.45 -21.50
CA LYS A 11 1.99 -18.09 -21.60
C LYS A 11 2.78 -19.31 -22.11
N SER A 12 3.41 -19.15 -23.27
CA SER A 12 4.27 -20.19 -23.87
C SER A 12 5.27 -20.73 -22.85
N VAL A 13 5.54 -22.05 -22.89
CA VAL A 13 6.41 -22.75 -21.93
C VAL A 13 7.79 -22.08 -21.84
N LEU A 14 8.34 -21.62 -22.97
CA LEU A 14 9.61 -20.89 -23.04
C LEU A 14 9.60 -19.54 -22.29
N LYS A 15 8.42 -18.90 -22.20
CA LYS A 15 8.23 -17.62 -21.49
C LYS A 15 7.84 -17.83 -20.02
N LYS A 16 7.63 -19.08 -19.58
CA LYS A 16 7.37 -19.37 -18.16
C LYS A 16 8.66 -19.14 -17.39
N VAL A 17 8.53 -18.54 -16.22
CA VAL A 17 9.62 -18.30 -15.28
C VAL A 17 9.23 -19.00 -13.99
N ARG A 18 10.17 -19.71 -13.36
CA ARG A 18 9.93 -20.35 -12.07
C ARG A 18 10.74 -19.61 -11.01
N GLN A 19 10.08 -19.35 -9.89
CA GLN A 19 10.78 -18.88 -8.70
C GLN A 19 11.65 -20.02 -8.18
N VAL A 20 12.83 -19.67 -7.68
CA VAL A 20 13.73 -20.64 -7.08
C VAL A 20 13.60 -20.54 -5.57
N ASN A 21 13.58 -21.68 -4.90
CA ASN A 21 13.64 -21.73 -3.45
C ASN A 21 15.07 -21.52 -2.97
N GLU A 22 15.64 -20.35 -3.30
CA GLU A 22 16.92 -19.88 -2.82
C GLU A 22 16.69 -18.92 -1.64
N ALA A 23 17.66 -18.89 -0.72
CA ALA A 23 17.66 -17.87 0.32
C ALA A 23 17.68 -16.48 -0.35
N MET A 24 16.79 -15.62 0.09
CA MET A 24 16.65 -14.26 -0.42
C MET A 24 18.00 -13.52 -0.32
N PRO A 25 18.58 -13.05 -1.44
CA PRO A 25 19.85 -12.34 -1.39
C PRO A 25 19.68 -11.06 -0.58
N GLN A 26 20.50 -10.89 0.47
CA GLN A 26 20.38 -9.75 1.38
C GLN A 26 20.66 -8.41 0.67
N ASP A 27 21.54 -8.43 -0.34
CA ASP A 27 21.89 -7.25 -1.15
C ASP A 27 20.72 -6.72 -2.00
N LEU A 28 19.68 -7.55 -2.23
CA LEU A 28 18.51 -7.19 -3.03
C LEU A 28 17.40 -6.51 -2.23
N ASN A 29 17.46 -6.56 -0.91
CA ASN A 29 16.45 -5.96 -0.05
C ASN A 29 17.12 -5.18 1.08
N PRO A 30 17.74 -4.03 0.77
CA PRO A 30 18.31 -3.19 1.80
C PRO A 30 17.22 -2.86 2.84
N PRO A 31 17.62 -2.70 4.12
CA PRO A 31 16.67 -2.30 5.15
C PRO A 31 16.00 -0.98 4.77
N LEU A 32 14.77 -0.78 5.26
CA LEU A 32 14.05 0.47 5.04
C LEU A 32 14.85 1.65 5.59
N GLU A 33 14.99 2.68 4.76
CA GLU A 33 15.66 3.92 5.14
C GLU A 33 14.64 4.87 5.77
N ILE A 34 15.06 5.50 6.87
CA ILE A 34 14.23 6.50 7.54
C ILE A 34 14.17 7.74 6.64
N PRO A 35 12.97 8.27 6.33
CA PRO A 35 12.84 9.52 5.59
C PRO A 35 13.58 10.66 6.28
N GLU A 36 14.10 11.60 5.49
CA GLU A 36 14.27 12.96 6.01
C GLU A 36 12.89 13.52 6.39
N LEU A 37 12.71 13.79 7.67
CA LEU A 37 11.46 14.35 8.17
C LEU A 37 11.46 15.86 7.95
N SER A 38 10.48 16.35 7.20
CA SER A 38 10.28 17.80 6.99
C SER A 38 9.93 18.58 8.26
N ARG A 39 9.50 17.88 9.31
CA ARG A 39 9.10 18.41 10.61
C ARG A 39 9.38 17.39 11.70
N ASP A 40 9.42 17.86 12.94
CA ASP A 40 9.39 16.97 14.10
C ASP A 40 8.05 16.18 14.11
N PRO A 41 8.09 14.84 14.18
CA PRO A 41 6.88 14.02 14.26
C PRO A 41 6.14 14.17 15.59
N TYR A 42 6.85 14.49 16.68
CA TYR A 42 6.30 14.62 18.03
C TYR A 42 5.75 16.01 18.32
N GLU A 43 6.16 17.03 17.56
CA GLU A 43 5.58 18.36 17.67
C GLU A 43 4.41 18.53 16.71
N THR A 44 3.19 18.62 17.24
CA THR A 44 2.00 19.00 16.47
C THR A 44 1.47 20.33 16.99
N PRO A 45 1.23 21.33 16.11
CA PRO A 45 0.75 22.64 16.53
C PRO A 45 -0.73 22.57 16.92
N LEU A 46 -0.98 22.09 18.14
CA LEU A 46 -2.30 22.02 18.74
C LEU A 46 -2.60 23.35 19.46
N SER A 47 -3.75 23.94 19.16
CA SER A 47 -4.28 25.11 19.87
C SER A 47 -5.29 24.65 20.91
N PRO A 48 -5.31 25.24 22.12
CA PRO A 48 -6.38 25.00 23.11
C PRO A 48 -7.78 25.33 22.58
N ASN A 49 -7.88 26.29 21.65
CA ASN A 49 -9.11 26.62 20.95
C ASN A 49 -8.92 26.35 19.45
N PRO A 50 -9.11 25.09 19.00
CA PRO A 50 -8.99 24.74 17.59
C PRO A 50 -10.13 25.37 16.78
N PRO A 51 -9.90 25.68 15.48
CA PRO A 51 -10.98 26.13 14.61
C PRO A 51 -12.09 25.07 14.54
N LEU A 52 -13.29 25.51 14.19
CA LEU A 52 -14.38 24.58 13.88
C LEU A 52 -13.99 23.71 12.69
N PHE A 53 -14.44 22.45 12.72
CA PHE A 53 -14.24 21.52 11.62
C PHE A 53 -14.75 22.10 10.30
N PHE A 54 -13.94 21.96 9.26
CA PHE A 54 -14.32 22.26 7.88
C PHE A 54 -13.94 21.07 7.00
N GLU A 55 -14.79 20.79 6.01
CA GLU A 55 -14.54 19.71 5.08
C GLU A 55 -13.35 20.05 4.17
N THR A 56 -12.48 19.07 3.98
CA THR A 56 -11.37 19.15 3.01
C THR A 56 -11.57 18.07 1.96
N SER A 57 -10.89 18.19 0.80
CA SER A 57 -10.98 17.24 -0.30
C SER A 57 -10.80 15.77 0.10
N LYS A 58 -10.03 15.48 1.18
CA LYS A 58 -9.78 14.12 1.68
C LYS A 58 -10.56 13.76 2.94
N VAL A 59 -10.98 14.75 3.73
CA VAL A 59 -11.67 14.56 5.02
C VAL A 59 -13.01 15.28 4.95
N ALA A 60 -14.02 14.55 4.50
CA ALA A 60 -15.43 14.97 4.49
C ALA A 60 -16.13 14.50 5.78
N GLU A 61 -17.31 15.05 6.07
CA GLU A 61 -18.10 14.68 7.25
C GLU A 61 -18.46 13.19 7.26
N GLU A 62 -18.80 12.63 6.10
CA GLU A 62 -19.06 11.19 5.93
C GLU A 62 -17.89 10.33 6.41
N ARG A 63 -16.65 10.72 6.07
CA ARG A 63 -15.44 9.99 6.44
C ARG A 63 -15.11 10.13 7.93
N ILE A 64 -15.37 11.30 8.50
CA ILE A 64 -15.22 11.51 9.94
C ILE A 64 -16.22 10.66 10.73
N SER A 65 -17.44 10.49 10.23
CA SER A 65 -18.44 9.65 10.90
C SER A 65 -18.06 8.16 10.98
N MET A 66 -17.16 7.69 10.09
CA MET A 66 -16.59 6.35 10.17
C MET A 66 -15.60 6.18 11.34
N ILE A 67 -15.04 7.28 11.85
CA ILE A 67 -14.06 7.25 12.94
C ILE A 67 -14.81 7.18 14.27
N VAL A 68 -14.57 6.09 15.01
CA VAL A 68 -15.10 5.94 16.37
C VAL A 68 -14.14 6.59 17.36
N PHE A 69 -14.54 7.74 17.92
CA PHE A 69 -13.72 8.48 18.90
C PHE A 69 -13.75 7.90 20.33
N GLY A 70 -14.43 6.77 20.52
CA GLY A 70 -14.61 6.11 21.80
C GLY A 70 -16.09 6.00 22.20
N PRO A 71 -16.36 5.49 23.42
CA PRO A 71 -17.72 5.38 23.93
C PRO A 71 -18.36 6.75 24.19
N SER A 72 -19.69 6.77 24.33
CA SER A 72 -20.42 8.01 24.64
C SER A 72 -19.90 8.65 25.93
N ARG A 73 -19.73 9.99 25.91
CA ARG A 73 -19.15 10.80 26.99
C ARG A 73 -17.68 10.52 27.35
N TRP A 74 -16.95 9.74 26.54
CA TRP A 74 -15.51 9.54 26.73
C TRP A 74 -14.71 10.83 26.49
N LEU A 75 -15.11 11.58 25.46
CA LEU A 75 -14.53 12.87 25.12
C LEU A 75 -15.60 13.96 25.23
N SER A 76 -15.17 15.13 25.70
CA SER A 76 -15.94 16.37 25.60
C SER A 76 -16.01 16.85 24.14
N GLU A 77 -16.98 17.71 23.84
CA GLU A 77 -17.12 18.28 22.49
C GLU A 77 -15.86 19.04 22.04
N GLY A 78 -15.19 19.72 22.98
CA GLY A 78 -13.93 20.42 22.72
C GLY A 78 -12.78 19.48 22.36
N GLU A 79 -12.66 18.35 23.07
CA GLU A 79 -11.64 17.32 22.77
C GLU A 79 -11.91 16.64 21.43
N ILE A 80 -13.18 16.36 21.11
CA ILE A 80 -13.57 15.84 19.80
C ILE A 80 -13.16 16.85 18.71
N ASN A 81 -13.42 18.14 18.91
CA ASN A 81 -13.04 19.16 17.93
C ASN A 81 -11.50 19.27 17.78
N LEU A 82 -10.76 19.14 18.89
CA LEU A 82 -9.29 19.09 18.86
C LEU A 82 -8.77 17.89 18.06
N LEU A 83 -9.38 16.71 18.23
CA LEU A 83 -8.98 15.52 17.49
C LEU A 83 -9.32 15.64 16.00
N LYS A 84 -10.49 16.19 15.65
CA LYS A 84 -10.84 16.51 14.26
C LYS A 84 -9.82 17.46 13.62
N ASN A 85 -9.39 18.48 14.35
CA ASN A 85 -8.34 19.39 13.89
C ASN A 85 -6.99 18.68 13.69
N ALA A 86 -6.60 17.79 14.61
CA ALA A 86 -5.37 16.99 14.46
C ALA A 86 -5.42 16.08 13.21
N ILE A 87 -6.58 15.45 12.96
CA ILE A 87 -6.83 14.66 11.75
C ILE A 87 -6.72 15.53 10.50
N LEU A 88 -7.30 16.73 10.48
CA LEU A 88 -7.18 17.66 9.36
C LEU A 88 -5.73 18.06 9.08
N LEU A 89 -4.97 18.41 10.12
CA LEU A 89 -3.54 18.74 10.01
C LEU A 89 -2.71 17.58 9.46
N ARG A 90 -3.14 16.33 9.72
CA ARG A 90 -2.44 15.10 9.34
C ARG A 90 -3.18 14.28 8.28
N GLN A 91 -4.12 14.86 7.55
CA GLN A 91 -5.01 14.14 6.62
C GLN A 91 -4.29 13.31 5.55
N LYS A 92 -3.06 13.70 5.18
CA LYS A 92 -2.24 12.97 4.20
C LYS A 92 -1.71 11.63 4.72
N ALA A 93 -1.74 11.41 6.03
CA ALA A 93 -1.25 10.20 6.68
C ALA A 93 -2.36 9.17 6.96
N ILE A 94 -3.61 9.48 6.60
CA ILE A 94 -4.77 8.62 6.84
C ILE A 94 -5.36 8.25 5.49
N GLU A 95 -5.56 6.97 5.26
CA GLU A 95 -6.30 6.43 4.12
C GLU A 95 -7.63 5.85 4.61
N PHE A 96 -8.73 6.21 3.95
CA PHE A 96 -10.08 5.76 4.35
C PHE A 96 -10.53 4.52 3.57
N CYS A 97 -9.94 4.26 2.41
CA CYS A 97 -10.27 3.11 1.56
C CYS A 97 -9.00 2.44 1.02
N GLU A 98 -9.15 1.22 0.50
CA GLU A 98 -8.02 0.42 0.02
C GLU A 98 -7.34 1.05 -1.21
N GLU A 99 -8.10 1.75 -2.04
CA GLU A 99 -7.60 2.43 -3.24
C GLU A 99 -6.69 3.63 -2.89
N GLU A 100 -6.91 4.24 -1.73
CA GLU A 100 -6.06 5.31 -1.20
C GLU A 100 -4.76 4.75 -0.61
N ARG A 101 -4.69 3.44 -0.32
CA ARG A 101 -3.52 2.80 0.27
C ARG A 101 -2.35 2.82 -0.73
N GLY A 102 -1.51 3.84 -0.59
CA GLY A 102 -0.33 4.01 -1.42
C GLY A 102 0.75 2.98 -1.15
N LEU A 103 1.67 2.85 -2.10
CA LEU A 103 2.94 2.17 -1.91
C LEU A 103 3.94 3.12 -1.22
N LEU A 104 4.90 2.54 -0.50
CA LEU A 104 6.03 3.31 0.02
C LEU A 104 6.77 3.98 -1.13
N LYS A 105 7.25 5.21 -0.88
CA LYS A 105 8.13 5.90 -1.84
C LYS A 105 9.41 5.07 -2.03
N HIS A 106 9.94 5.10 -3.25
CA HIS A 106 11.18 4.40 -3.59
C HIS A 106 12.41 4.95 -2.85
N SER A 107 12.29 6.16 -2.26
CA SER A 107 13.27 6.74 -1.35
C SER A 107 13.35 6.03 0.01
N TYR A 108 12.31 5.31 0.43
CA TYR A 108 12.26 4.63 1.73
C TYR A 108 12.57 3.15 1.61
N GLY A 109 12.08 2.53 0.54
CA GLY A 109 12.32 1.13 0.25
C GLY A 109 12.42 0.93 -1.25
N LYS A 110 13.47 0.24 -1.67
CA LYS A 110 13.59 -0.20 -3.07
C LYS A 110 12.55 -1.30 -3.33
N PRO A 111 12.04 -1.43 -4.56
CA PRO A 111 11.12 -2.50 -4.90
C PRO A 111 11.79 -3.85 -4.69
N TYR A 112 11.02 -4.79 -4.13
CA TYR A 112 11.51 -6.12 -3.85
C TYR A 112 11.79 -6.89 -5.15
N LYS A 113 12.99 -7.48 -5.27
CA LYS A 113 13.39 -8.27 -6.44
C LYS A 113 13.43 -9.75 -6.08
N ILE A 114 12.49 -10.51 -6.62
CA ILE A 114 12.49 -11.98 -6.53
C ILE A 114 13.47 -12.53 -7.56
N THR A 115 14.44 -13.33 -7.12
CA THR A 115 15.31 -14.07 -8.05
C THR A 115 14.48 -15.12 -8.79
N ALA A 116 14.62 -15.12 -10.11
CA ALA A 116 13.83 -15.99 -10.98
C ALA A 116 14.75 -16.61 -12.02
N ILE A 117 14.67 -17.93 -12.20
CA ILE A 117 15.44 -18.64 -13.21
C ILE A 117 14.54 -18.93 -14.40
N LEU A 118 15.13 -18.81 -15.60
CA LEU A 118 14.44 -19.14 -16.85
C LEU A 118 14.01 -20.61 -16.80
N HIS A 119 12.75 -20.89 -17.11
CA HIS A 119 12.29 -22.27 -17.16
C HIS A 119 12.90 -22.98 -18.36
N GLU A 120 13.68 -24.03 -18.12
CA GLU A 120 14.03 -24.96 -19.20
C GLU A 120 12.78 -25.78 -19.59
N PRO A 121 12.29 -25.65 -20.84
CA PRO A 121 11.15 -26.43 -21.29
C PRO A 121 11.53 -27.91 -21.29
N TRP A 122 10.64 -28.76 -20.77
CA TRP A 122 10.83 -30.21 -20.86
C TRP A 122 10.69 -30.65 -22.32
N GLN A 123 11.80 -30.81 -23.01
CA GLN A 123 11.82 -31.33 -24.38
C GLN A 123 12.05 -32.84 -24.34
N LYS A 124 10.98 -33.64 -24.35
CA LYS A 124 11.11 -35.07 -24.66
C LYS A 124 11.61 -35.18 -26.10
N LYS A 125 12.77 -35.80 -26.31
CA LYS A 125 13.16 -36.22 -27.67
C LYS A 125 12.03 -37.12 -28.21
N PRO A 126 11.49 -36.87 -29.41
CA PRO A 126 10.50 -37.76 -29.99
C PRO A 126 11.11 -39.16 -30.09
N ILE A 127 10.36 -40.16 -29.60
CA ILE A 127 10.78 -41.55 -29.70
C ILE A 127 10.75 -41.90 -31.19
N PRO A 128 11.85 -42.41 -31.78
CA PRO A 128 11.85 -42.80 -33.17
C PRO A 128 10.81 -43.90 -33.38
N ILE A 129 9.88 -43.67 -34.30
CA ILE A 129 8.88 -44.67 -34.69
C ILE A 129 9.63 -45.76 -35.47
N PRO A 130 9.49 -47.05 -35.11
CA PRO A 130 10.08 -48.15 -35.88
C PRO A 130 9.51 -48.13 -37.31
N LYS A 131 10.36 -48.38 -38.31
CA LYS A 131 9.92 -48.67 -39.68
C LYS A 131 9.50 -50.12 -39.80
#